data_AF-A0A367RYY4-F1
#
_entry.id   AF-A0A367RYY4-F1
#
_cell.length_a   1.000
_cell.length_b   1.000
_cell.length_c   1.000
_cell.angle_alpha   90.00
_cell.angle_beta   90.00
_cell.angle_gamma   90.00
#
_symmetry.space_group_name_H-M   'P 1'
#
loop_
_entity.id
_entity.type
_entity.pdbx_description
1 polymer ?
#
loop_
_entity_poly.entity_id
_entity_poly.type
_entity_poly.pdbx_seq_one_letter_code
_entity_poly.pdbx_strand_id
1 'polypeptide(L)'
;MNQESSFNSLPVGLHFYWYEAQQSEKHPHYWAQLCSSMHRLRFVCEELNTIYNASDINEALYRLEYHMENYLNRIYELRERAAQLLKAFSGSGDIGKFKGKATRKDEVERILPNNPEICSQYLDLLSLLDDDINLRNKNTHNTFLSLGYFNGFDIYNSHDLLIELQAHSIQYDKFVEELKEAIDQKILCYENKINKIIELTESLLKEMDFISV
;
A
#
# COMPACT_ATOMS: atom_id res chain seq x y z
N MET A 1 10.02 35.93 4.22
CA MET A 1 9.94 35.88 5.70
C MET A 1 10.92 34.82 6.15
N ASN A 2 12.01 35.23 6.77
CA ASN A 2 13.04 34.33 7.30
C ASN A 2 12.47 33.62 8.54
N GLN A 3 12.32 32.29 8.48
CA GLN A 3 12.21 31.49 9.69
C GLN A 3 13.61 31.37 10.28
N GLU A 4 13.98 32.32 11.14
CA GLU A 4 15.16 32.18 11.98
C GLU A 4 14.93 31.06 13.00
N SER A 5 15.75 30.02 12.84
CA SER A 5 16.08 28.90 13.73
C SER A 5 15.57 28.99 15.18
N SER A 6 14.43 28.34 15.47
CA SER A 6 14.00 28.02 16.84
C SER A 6 14.64 26.75 17.41
N PHE A 7 15.54 26.09 16.67
CA PHE A 7 16.19 24.85 17.11
C PHE A 7 17.11 25.03 18.33
N ASN A 8 17.55 26.25 18.62
CA ASN A 8 18.48 26.54 19.74
C ASN A 8 17.83 26.46 21.14
N SER A 9 16.52 26.21 21.25
CA SER A 9 15.81 26.09 22.53
C SER A 9 15.20 24.71 22.79
N LEU A 10 15.39 23.73 21.89
CA LEU A 10 14.83 22.41 22.10
C LEU A 10 15.64 21.66 23.18
N PRO A 11 14.98 21.07 24.20
CA PRO A 11 15.67 20.23 25.17
C PRO A 11 16.27 19.01 24.46
N VAL A 12 17.34 18.44 25.02
CA VAL A 12 17.90 17.18 24.52
C VAL A 12 16.82 16.11 24.59
N GLY A 13 16.47 15.51 23.46
CA GLY A 13 15.38 14.54 23.38
C GLY A 13 15.01 14.17 21.94
N LEU A 14 13.98 13.35 21.79
CA LEU A 14 13.40 13.00 20.49
C LEU A 14 12.38 14.06 20.09
N HIS A 15 12.57 14.65 18.91
CA HIS A 15 11.68 15.65 18.35
C HIS A 15 11.23 15.22 16.97
N PHE A 16 10.00 15.58 16.62
CA PHE A 16 9.59 15.43 15.24
C PHE A 16 10.39 16.42 14.37
N TYR A 17 10.83 15.95 13.20
CA TYR A 17 11.62 16.73 12.25
C TYR A 17 11.18 16.43 10.82
N TRP A 18 11.14 17.48 9.99
CA TRP A 18 10.74 17.42 8.59
C TRP A 18 11.98 17.79 7.79
N TYR A 19 12.59 16.78 7.19
CA TYR A 19 13.74 16.97 6.33
C TYR A 19 13.28 17.34 4.92
N GLU A 20 13.67 18.53 4.47
CA GLU A 20 13.50 18.95 3.08
C GLU A 20 14.79 18.68 2.30
N ALA A 21 14.80 17.60 1.51
CA ALA A 21 15.96 17.22 0.71
C ALA A 21 16.32 18.31 -0.32
N GLN A 22 17.61 18.66 -0.41
CA GLN A 22 18.11 19.55 -1.45
C GLN A 22 18.01 18.87 -2.82
N GLN A 23 18.10 19.66 -3.90
CA GLN A 23 17.91 19.13 -5.25
C GLN A 23 18.85 17.96 -5.58
N SER A 24 20.12 18.02 -5.15
CA SER A 24 21.12 16.96 -5.31
C SER A 24 20.83 15.70 -4.50
N GLU A 25 20.04 15.82 -3.43
CA GLU A 25 19.72 14.74 -2.49
C GLU A 25 18.37 14.08 -2.81
N LYS A 26 17.53 14.71 -3.64
CA LYS A 26 16.17 14.23 -3.92
C LYS A 26 16.14 12.81 -4.45
N HIS A 27 17.01 12.47 -5.39
CA HIS A 27 17.04 11.13 -5.96
C HIS A 27 17.38 10.06 -4.90
N PRO A 28 18.54 10.09 -4.22
CA PRO A 28 18.85 9.09 -3.17
C PRO A 28 17.84 9.13 -2.01
N HIS A 29 17.29 10.29 -1.68
CA HIS A 29 16.24 10.42 -0.67
C HIS A 29 14.96 9.66 -1.06
N TYR A 30 14.43 9.88 -2.27
CA TYR A 30 13.22 9.18 -2.73
C TYR A 30 13.46 7.70 -2.99
N TRP A 31 14.67 7.32 -3.39
CA TRP A 31 15.08 5.92 -3.49
C TRP A 31 14.97 5.23 -2.13
N ALA A 32 15.54 5.85 -1.09
CA ALA A 32 15.47 5.33 0.28
C ALA A 32 14.03 5.29 0.82
N GLN A 33 13.21 6.30 0.51
CA GLN A 33 11.80 6.32 0.89
C GLN A 33 11.00 5.19 0.22
N LEU A 34 11.19 4.96 -1.07
CA LEU A 34 10.51 3.88 -1.78
C LEU A 34 10.93 2.50 -1.24
N CYS A 35 12.24 2.32 -0.99
CA CYS A 35 12.76 1.12 -0.31
C CYS A 35 12.11 0.91 1.07
N SER A 36 12.01 1.98 1.88
CA SER A 36 11.31 1.91 3.17
C SER A 36 9.83 1.55 3.02
N SER A 37 9.11 2.13 2.06
CA SER A 37 7.69 1.81 1.79
C SER A 37 7.51 0.35 1.39
N MET A 38 8.41 -0.20 0.57
CA MET A 38 8.43 -1.61 0.20
C MET A 38 8.64 -2.53 1.42
N HIS A 39 9.59 -2.21 2.30
CA HIS A 39 9.79 -2.97 3.54
C HIS A 39 8.57 -2.93 4.45
N ARG A 40 7.85 -1.80 4.52
CA ARG A 40 6.58 -1.72 5.27
C ARG A 40 5.50 -2.63 4.71
N LEU A 41 5.45 -2.86 3.40
CA LEU A 41 4.53 -3.85 2.82
C LEU A 41 4.89 -5.28 3.23
N ARG A 42 6.18 -5.59 3.36
CA ARG A 42 6.61 -6.91 3.87
C ARG A 42 6.11 -7.15 5.30
N PHE A 43 6.21 -6.13 6.17
CA PHE A 43 5.63 -6.22 7.52
C PHE A 43 4.11 -6.43 7.49
N VAL A 44 3.38 -5.76 6.60
CA VAL A 44 1.93 -5.98 6.45
C VAL A 44 1.63 -7.43 6.01
N CYS A 45 2.45 -7.99 5.12
CA CYS A 45 2.33 -9.40 4.72
C CYS A 45 2.54 -10.35 5.91
N GLU A 46 3.55 -10.10 6.72
CA GLU A 46 3.81 -10.86 7.95
C GLU A 46 2.66 -10.74 8.95
N GLU A 47 2.11 -9.53 9.12
CA GLU A 47 0.95 -9.25 9.97
C GLU A 47 -0.30 -10.03 9.51
N LEU A 48 -0.59 -10.05 8.21
CA LEU A 48 -1.70 -10.85 7.65
C LEU A 48 -1.55 -12.34 8.00
N ASN A 49 -0.32 -12.87 7.91
CA ASN A 49 -0.03 -14.25 8.28
C ASN A 49 -0.16 -14.51 9.80
N THR A 50 -0.22 -13.49 10.66
CA THR A 50 -0.49 -13.71 12.10
C THR A 50 -1.97 -13.93 12.40
N ILE A 51 -2.88 -13.69 11.45
CA ILE A 51 -4.33 -13.86 11.63
C ILE A 51 -4.69 -15.33 11.91
N TYR A 52 -3.91 -16.27 11.38
CA TYR A 52 -4.05 -17.71 11.68
C TYR A 52 -3.91 -18.04 13.17
N ASN A 53 -3.29 -17.15 13.97
CA ASN A 53 -3.12 -17.30 15.41
C ASN A 53 -4.24 -16.64 16.24
N ALA A 54 -5.28 -16.10 15.59
CA ALA A 54 -6.42 -15.51 16.30
C ALA A 54 -7.16 -16.58 17.12
N SER A 55 -7.63 -16.19 18.30
CA SER A 55 -8.28 -17.09 19.25
C SER A 55 -9.73 -17.42 18.86
N ASP A 56 -10.39 -16.51 18.14
CA ASP A 56 -11.74 -16.70 17.61
C ASP A 56 -11.95 -15.95 16.28
N ILE A 57 -13.11 -16.20 15.65
CA ILE A 57 -13.44 -15.67 14.33
C ILE A 57 -13.65 -14.15 14.31
N ASN A 58 -14.16 -13.55 15.39
CA ASN A 58 -14.32 -12.09 15.46
C ASN A 58 -12.95 -11.42 15.56
N GLU A 59 -12.06 -11.97 16.39
CA GLU A 59 -10.68 -11.49 16.46
C GLU A 59 -9.98 -11.59 15.09
N ALA A 60 -10.14 -12.72 14.38
CA ALA A 60 -9.58 -12.90 13.05
C ALA A 60 -10.10 -11.85 12.06
N LEU A 61 -11.41 -11.60 12.04
CA LEU A 61 -12.04 -10.59 11.18
C LEU A 61 -11.54 -9.18 11.49
N TYR A 62 -11.52 -8.76 12.75
CA TYR A 62 -11.03 -7.43 13.14
C TYR A 62 -9.57 -7.22 12.75
N ARG A 63 -8.72 -8.22 12.98
CA ARG A 63 -7.31 -8.16 12.55
C ARG A 63 -7.21 -8.08 11.03
N LEU A 64 -8.00 -8.87 10.30
CA LEU A 64 -8.00 -8.81 8.83
C LEU A 64 -8.41 -7.42 8.33
N GLU A 65 -9.51 -6.85 8.81
CA GLU A 65 -9.96 -5.51 8.42
C GLU A 65 -8.89 -4.45 8.70
N TYR A 66 -8.29 -4.50 9.89
CA TYR A 66 -7.21 -3.58 10.30
C TYR A 66 -6.00 -3.69 9.38
N HIS A 67 -5.49 -4.89 9.12
CA HIS A 67 -4.31 -5.09 8.28
C HIS A 67 -4.60 -4.78 6.81
N MET A 68 -5.82 -5.03 6.34
CA MET A 68 -6.27 -4.62 5.00
C MET A 68 -6.32 -3.10 4.85
N GLU A 69 -6.78 -2.36 5.86
CA GLU A 69 -6.73 -0.90 5.85
C GLU A 69 -5.28 -0.37 5.87
N ASN A 70 -4.40 -0.98 6.69
CA ASN A 70 -2.97 -0.66 6.71
C ASN A 70 -2.36 -0.90 5.31
N TYR A 71 -2.63 -2.05 4.69
CA TYR A 71 -2.21 -2.36 3.31
C TYR A 71 -2.62 -1.25 2.33
N LEU A 72 -3.90 -0.85 2.31
CA LEU A 72 -4.42 0.18 1.40
C LEU A 72 -3.70 1.53 1.58
N ASN A 73 -3.37 1.89 2.82
CA ASN A 73 -2.59 3.09 3.10
C ASN A 73 -1.13 2.97 2.63
N ARG A 74 -0.50 1.80 2.80
CA ARG A 74 0.90 1.56 2.38
C ARG A 74 1.08 1.53 0.88
N ILE A 75 0.17 0.93 0.12
CA ILE A 75 0.26 0.97 -1.35
C ILE A 75 0.05 2.38 -1.90
N TYR A 76 -0.78 3.19 -1.23
CA TYR A 76 -0.98 4.59 -1.62
C TYR A 76 0.30 5.38 -1.40
N GLU A 77 0.92 5.22 -0.23
CA GLU A 77 2.24 5.78 0.07
C GLU A 77 3.28 5.35 -0.97
N LEU A 78 3.38 4.04 -1.25
CA LEU A 78 4.33 3.47 -2.22
C LEU A 78 4.18 4.09 -3.61
N ARG A 79 2.94 4.23 -4.11
CA ARG A 79 2.66 4.90 -5.38
C ARG A 79 3.17 6.34 -5.41
N GLU A 80 2.94 7.11 -4.34
CA GLU A 80 3.42 8.49 -4.25
C GLU A 80 4.95 8.54 -4.26
N ARG A 81 5.63 7.63 -3.55
CA ARG A 81 7.10 7.56 -3.52
C ARG A 81 7.68 7.14 -4.86
N ALA A 82 7.08 6.16 -5.55
CA ALA A 82 7.50 5.74 -6.88
C ALA A 82 7.43 6.90 -7.89
N ALA A 83 6.34 7.67 -7.88
CA ALA A 83 6.20 8.83 -8.76
C ALA A 83 7.21 9.96 -8.43
N GLN A 84 7.53 10.15 -7.15
CA GLN A 84 8.55 11.11 -6.71
C GLN A 84 9.96 10.69 -7.15
N LEU A 85 10.28 9.40 -7.01
CA LEU A 85 11.54 8.83 -7.48
C LEU A 85 11.67 9.00 -9.00
N LEU A 86 10.64 8.67 -9.77
CA LEU A 86 10.63 8.83 -11.23
C LEU A 86 10.86 10.28 -11.67
N LYS A 87 10.23 11.24 -10.98
CA LYS A 87 10.46 12.67 -11.22
C LYS A 87 11.90 13.08 -10.93
N ALA A 88 12.47 12.58 -9.82
CA ALA A 88 13.83 12.92 -9.44
C ALA A 88 14.87 12.32 -10.39
N PHE A 89 14.65 11.08 -10.85
CA PHE A 89 15.52 10.37 -11.78
C PHE A 89 15.53 11.00 -13.18
N SER A 90 14.35 11.29 -13.73
CA SER A 90 14.23 11.90 -15.06
C SER A 90 14.51 13.41 -15.08
N GLY A 91 14.55 14.05 -13.90
CA GLY A 91 14.68 15.50 -13.76
C GLY A 91 13.48 16.32 -14.28
N SER A 92 12.41 15.67 -14.76
CA SER A 92 11.27 16.34 -15.39
C SER A 92 9.95 15.59 -15.19
N GLY A 93 8.86 16.14 -15.74
CA GLY A 93 7.53 15.53 -15.74
C GLY A 93 6.64 15.87 -14.53
N ASP A 94 5.38 15.45 -14.66
CA ASP A 94 4.30 15.78 -13.73
C ASP A 94 3.88 14.55 -12.90
N ILE A 95 3.98 14.66 -11.57
CA ILE A 95 3.61 13.57 -10.64
C ILE A 95 2.14 13.18 -10.77
N GLY A 96 1.25 14.14 -11.01
CA GLY A 96 -0.17 13.85 -11.23
C GLY A 96 -0.36 12.98 -12.47
N LYS A 97 0.33 13.32 -13.57
CA LYS A 97 0.29 12.54 -14.81
C LYS A 97 0.92 11.16 -14.66
N PHE A 98 2.03 11.02 -13.94
CA PHE A 98 2.66 9.73 -13.67
C PHE A 98 1.74 8.76 -12.92
N LYS A 99 0.82 9.28 -12.10
CA LYS A 99 -0.14 8.46 -11.33
C LYS A 99 -1.45 8.23 -12.07
N GLY A 100 -1.80 9.09 -13.03
CA GLY A 100 -3.08 9.04 -13.71
C GLY A 100 -3.18 7.84 -14.65
N LYS A 101 -4.15 6.94 -14.42
CA LYS A 101 -4.34 5.72 -15.23
C LYS A 101 -4.39 5.99 -16.74
N ALA A 102 -5.04 7.08 -17.14
CA ALA A 102 -5.19 7.47 -18.55
C ALA A 102 -3.97 8.22 -19.14
N THR A 103 -3.09 8.78 -18.30
CA THR A 103 -2.01 9.68 -18.74
C THR A 103 -0.61 9.13 -18.50
N ARG A 104 -0.47 8.14 -17.60
CA ARG A 104 0.83 7.68 -17.12
C ARG A 104 1.70 7.10 -18.21
N LYS A 105 1.13 6.34 -19.15
CA LYS A 105 1.90 5.68 -20.21
C LYS A 105 2.62 6.70 -21.07
N ASP A 106 1.85 7.60 -21.68
CA ASP A 106 2.39 8.64 -22.57
C ASP A 106 3.39 9.54 -21.85
N GLU A 107 3.12 9.89 -20.58
CA GLU A 107 4.00 10.75 -19.82
C GLU A 107 5.33 10.06 -19.48
N VAL A 108 5.31 8.79 -19.05
CA VAL A 108 6.50 8.01 -18.69
C VAL A 108 7.36 7.75 -19.94
N GLU A 109 6.75 7.33 -21.04
CA GLU A 109 7.46 7.09 -22.32
C GLU A 109 8.09 8.39 -22.88
N ARG A 110 7.44 9.54 -22.67
CA ARG A 110 7.95 10.85 -23.09
C ARG A 110 9.18 11.30 -22.29
N ILE A 111 9.22 11.07 -20.97
CA ILE A 111 10.33 11.51 -20.11
C ILE A 111 11.51 10.52 -20.10
N LEU A 112 11.26 9.25 -20.46
CA LEU A 112 12.26 8.18 -20.44
C LEU A 112 12.29 7.39 -21.77
N PRO A 113 12.44 8.05 -22.93
CA PRO A 113 12.38 7.39 -24.23
C PRO A 113 13.48 6.33 -24.44
N ASN A 114 14.59 6.47 -23.72
CA ASN A 114 15.75 5.57 -23.81
C ASN A 114 15.83 4.56 -22.65
N ASN A 115 14.83 4.51 -21.76
CA ASN A 115 14.82 3.59 -20.60
C ASN A 115 13.52 2.75 -20.60
N PRO A 116 13.31 1.90 -21.62
CA PRO A 116 12.06 1.13 -21.77
C PRO A 116 11.81 0.16 -20.61
N GLU A 117 12.86 -0.34 -19.97
CA GLU A 117 12.77 -1.23 -18.81
C GLU A 117 12.15 -0.53 -17.60
N ILE A 118 12.67 0.65 -17.22
CA ILE A 118 12.11 1.50 -16.17
C ILE A 118 10.64 1.85 -16.49
N CYS A 119 10.36 2.20 -17.75
CA CYS A 119 8.99 2.49 -18.18
C CYS A 119 8.05 1.30 -17.95
N SER A 120 8.43 0.10 -18.40
CA SER A 120 7.61 -1.10 -18.23
C SER A 120 7.39 -1.42 -16.75
N GLN A 121 8.46 -1.50 -15.96
CA GLN A 121 8.40 -1.84 -14.54
C GLN A 121 7.52 -0.85 -13.75
N TYR A 122 7.66 0.45 -14.01
CA TYR A 122 6.83 1.47 -13.38
C TYR A 122 5.36 1.34 -13.76
N LEU A 123 5.06 1.10 -15.04
CA LEU A 123 3.68 0.94 -15.51
C LEU A 123 3.03 -0.34 -14.99
N ASP A 124 3.78 -1.44 -14.94
CA ASP A 124 3.33 -2.72 -14.38
C ASP A 124 3.04 -2.60 -12.88
N LEU A 125 3.94 -1.95 -12.13
CA LEU A 125 3.73 -1.62 -10.73
C LEU A 125 2.43 -0.84 -10.56
N LEU A 126 2.24 0.27 -11.28
CA LEU A 126 1.04 1.09 -11.13
C LEU A 126 -0.24 0.37 -11.56
N SER A 127 -0.18 -0.47 -12.59
CA SER A 127 -1.31 -1.30 -13.01
C SER A 127 -1.76 -2.24 -11.88
N LEU A 128 -0.80 -2.85 -11.18
CA LEU A 128 -1.07 -3.75 -10.06
C LEU A 128 -1.74 -3.04 -8.87
N LEU A 129 -1.46 -1.74 -8.68
CA LEU A 129 -2.01 -0.93 -7.58
C LEU A 129 -3.38 -0.32 -7.89
N ASP A 130 -3.79 -0.22 -9.15
CA ASP A 130 -4.95 0.59 -9.58
C ASP A 130 -6.23 0.30 -8.80
N ASP A 131 -6.60 -0.97 -8.69
CA ASP A 131 -7.90 -1.35 -8.12
C ASP A 131 -7.96 -1.04 -6.62
N ASP A 132 -6.88 -1.29 -5.90
CA ASP A 132 -6.81 -1.02 -4.47
C ASP A 132 -6.72 0.48 -4.19
N ILE A 133 -6.04 1.25 -5.05
CA ILE A 133 -6.02 2.71 -4.99
C ILE A 133 -7.42 3.28 -5.24
N ASN A 134 -8.13 2.73 -6.22
CA ASN A 134 -9.51 3.13 -6.51
C ASN A 134 -10.43 2.80 -5.33
N LEU A 135 -10.27 1.62 -4.72
CA LEU A 135 -10.99 1.23 -3.51
C LEU A 135 -10.72 2.22 -2.37
N ARG A 136 -9.45 2.50 -2.08
CA ARG A 136 -9.05 3.46 -1.06
C ARG A 136 -9.65 4.84 -1.31
N ASN A 137 -9.60 5.34 -2.55
CA ASN A 137 -10.14 6.65 -2.92
C ASN A 137 -11.68 6.73 -2.88
N LYS A 138 -12.40 5.62 -3.02
CA LYS A 138 -13.85 5.60 -2.80
C LYS A 138 -14.19 5.71 -1.30
N ASN A 139 -13.34 5.16 -0.45
CA ASN A 139 -13.54 5.10 0.99
C ASN A 139 -12.88 6.28 1.74
N THR A 140 -12.33 7.27 1.03
CA THR A 140 -11.76 8.45 1.67
C THR A 140 -12.88 9.30 2.26
N HIS A 141 -13.05 9.21 3.58
CA HIS A 141 -12.91 10.34 4.54
C HIS A 141 -13.68 10.13 5.84
N ASN A 142 -14.59 9.15 5.96
CA ASN A 142 -15.48 9.04 7.14
C ASN A 142 -15.75 7.61 7.65
N THR A 143 -15.15 6.56 7.07
CA THR A 143 -15.48 5.18 7.44
C THR A 143 -14.23 4.29 7.48
N PHE A 144 -14.07 3.52 8.55
CA PHE A 144 -13.10 2.42 8.62
C PHE A 144 -13.46 1.35 7.58
N LEU A 145 -12.48 0.62 7.07
CA LEU A 145 -12.75 -0.46 6.12
C LEU A 145 -13.53 -1.59 6.83
N SER A 146 -14.72 -1.91 6.34
CA SER A 146 -15.43 -3.14 6.71
C SER A 146 -15.37 -4.15 5.57
N LEU A 147 -15.13 -5.41 5.91
CA LEU A 147 -15.12 -6.52 4.95
C LEU A 147 -16.48 -7.22 4.95
N GLY A 148 -17.17 -7.14 3.82
CA GLY A 148 -18.42 -7.86 3.61
C GLY A 148 -18.19 -9.29 3.10
N TYR A 149 -19.01 -10.22 3.55
CA TYR A 149 -19.08 -11.58 3.03
C TYR A 149 -20.05 -11.65 1.85
N PHE A 150 -19.58 -12.10 0.69
CA PHE A 150 -20.40 -12.30 -0.51
C PHE A 150 -20.85 -13.76 -0.59
N ASN A 151 -22.16 -14.00 -0.52
CA ASN A 151 -22.71 -15.36 -0.54
C ASN A 151 -23.09 -15.87 -1.95
N GLY A 152 -22.69 -15.15 -3.01
CA GLY A 152 -23.10 -15.43 -4.39
C GLY A 152 -24.28 -14.58 -4.89
N PHE A 153 -25.02 -13.92 -3.99
CA PHE A 153 -26.17 -13.09 -4.34
C PHE A 153 -26.06 -11.66 -3.81
N ASP A 154 -25.61 -11.49 -2.56
CA ASP A 154 -25.50 -10.19 -1.90
C ASP A 154 -24.28 -10.13 -0.95
N ILE A 155 -23.94 -8.93 -0.49
CA ILE A 155 -22.84 -8.66 0.44
C ILE A 155 -23.40 -8.33 1.83
N TYR A 156 -22.99 -9.10 2.83
CA TYR A 156 -23.42 -8.94 4.22
C TYR A 156 -22.26 -8.48 5.10
N ASN A 157 -22.58 -7.75 6.17
CA ASN A 157 -21.62 -7.52 7.24
C ASN A 157 -21.41 -8.81 8.04
N SER A 158 -20.19 -9.33 8.03
CA SER A 158 -19.86 -10.60 8.70
C SER A 158 -20.09 -10.54 10.21
N HIS A 159 -19.86 -9.40 10.86
CA HIS A 159 -20.10 -9.24 12.29
C HIS A 159 -21.58 -9.31 12.63
N ASP A 160 -22.43 -8.64 11.84
CA ASP A 160 -23.89 -8.67 12.05
C ASP A 160 -24.43 -10.08 11.87
N LEU A 161 -23.97 -10.79 10.82
CA LEU A 161 -24.41 -12.16 10.55
C LEU A 161 -23.94 -13.16 11.62
N LEU A 162 -22.74 -12.98 12.18
CA LEU A 162 -22.28 -13.78 13.34
C LEU A 162 -23.18 -13.59 14.56
N ILE A 163 -23.66 -12.36 14.82
CA ILE A 163 -24.57 -12.06 15.92
C ILE A 163 -25.95 -12.69 15.68
N GLU A 164 -26.50 -12.54 14.47
CA GLU A 164 -27.81 -13.11 14.10
C GLU A 164 -27.85 -14.64 14.21
N LEU A 165 -26.77 -15.30 13.82
CA LEU A 165 -26.67 -16.76 13.83
C LEU A 165 -26.34 -17.34 15.21
N GLN A 166 -25.99 -16.53 16.21
CA GLN A 166 -25.54 -17.01 17.52
C GLN A 166 -26.57 -17.89 18.25
N ALA A 167 -27.87 -17.70 17.97
CA ALA A 167 -28.96 -18.54 18.49
C ALA A 167 -29.15 -19.88 17.75
N HIS A 168 -28.48 -20.06 16.60
CA HIS A 168 -28.64 -21.20 15.68
C HIS A 168 -27.31 -21.94 15.49
N SER A 169 -26.87 -22.71 16.49
CA SER A 169 -25.50 -23.26 16.57
C SER A 169 -25.00 -23.95 15.29
N ILE A 170 -25.82 -24.79 14.63
CA ILE A 170 -25.42 -25.48 13.39
C ILE A 170 -25.13 -24.48 12.25
N GLN A 171 -25.94 -23.43 12.13
CA GLN A 171 -25.75 -22.41 11.10
C GLN A 171 -24.58 -21.50 11.43
N TYR A 172 -24.40 -21.17 12.72
CA TYR A 172 -23.25 -20.42 13.21
C TYR A 172 -21.94 -21.15 12.90
N ASP A 173 -21.81 -22.42 13.30
CA ASP A 173 -20.59 -23.21 13.09
C ASP A 173 -20.27 -23.33 11.59
N LYS A 174 -21.29 -23.57 10.76
CA LYS A 174 -21.13 -23.61 9.30
C LYS A 174 -20.61 -22.28 8.76
N PHE A 175 -21.20 -21.16 9.18
CA PHE A 175 -20.79 -19.84 8.71
C PHE A 175 -19.39 -19.46 9.19
N VAL A 176 -19.00 -19.86 10.41
CA VAL A 176 -17.64 -19.68 10.93
C VAL A 176 -16.61 -20.39 10.04
N GLU A 177 -16.87 -21.62 9.63
CA GLU A 177 -15.95 -22.35 8.73
C GLU A 177 -15.87 -21.71 7.34
N GLU A 178 -17.01 -21.27 6.78
CA GLU A 178 -17.03 -20.52 5.51
C GLU A 178 -16.24 -19.20 5.62
N LEU A 179 -16.36 -18.49 6.74
CA LEU A 179 -15.61 -17.25 6.98
C LEU A 179 -14.11 -17.51 7.14
N LYS A 180 -13.71 -18.57 7.84
CA LYS A 180 -12.28 -18.94 7.94
C LYS A 180 -11.70 -19.20 6.56
N GLU A 181 -12.40 -19.98 5.73
CA GLU A 181 -11.97 -20.24 4.35
C GLU A 181 -11.86 -18.94 3.54
N ALA A 182 -12.84 -18.04 3.67
CA ALA A 182 -12.81 -16.74 2.99
C ALA A 182 -11.65 -15.85 3.47
N ILE A 183 -11.35 -15.84 4.77
CA ILE A 183 -10.20 -15.12 5.36
C ILE A 183 -8.90 -15.69 4.79
N ASP A 184 -8.75 -17.01 4.79
CA ASP A 184 -7.54 -17.69 4.30
C ASP A 184 -7.29 -17.39 2.83
N GLN A 185 -8.34 -17.47 2.00
CA GLN A 185 -8.27 -17.11 0.57
C GLN A 185 -7.88 -15.63 0.39
N LYS A 186 -8.40 -14.74 1.24
CA LYS A 186 -8.09 -13.31 1.19
C LYS A 186 -6.63 -13.05 1.56
N ILE A 187 -6.12 -13.67 2.62
CA ILE A 187 -4.72 -13.58 3.06
C ILE A 187 -3.81 -14.04 1.93
N LEU A 188 -4.04 -15.24 1.38
CA LEU A 188 -3.23 -15.78 0.28
C LEU A 188 -3.26 -14.88 -0.97
N CYS A 189 -4.42 -14.31 -1.29
CA CYS A 189 -4.55 -13.37 -2.42
C CYS A 189 -3.66 -12.13 -2.22
N TYR A 190 -3.70 -11.51 -1.04
CA TYR A 190 -2.93 -10.30 -0.76
C TYR A 190 -1.45 -10.57 -0.50
N GLU A 191 -1.08 -11.71 0.08
CA GLU A 191 0.31 -12.14 0.19
C GLU A 191 0.96 -12.23 -1.21
N ASN A 192 0.34 -12.97 -2.13
CA ASN A 192 0.82 -13.08 -3.51
C ASN A 192 0.91 -11.72 -4.20
N LYS A 193 -0.08 -10.86 -3.99
CA LYS A 193 -0.09 -9.51 -4.55
C LYS A 193 1.02 -8.64 -3.98
N ILE A 194 1.22 -8.65 -2.66
CA ILE A 194 2.28 -7.90 -1.97
C ILE A 194 3.65 -8.36 -2.45
N ASN A 195 3.89 -9.67 -2.56
CA ASN A 195 5.16 -10.20 -3.07
C ASN A 195 5.46 -9.69 -4.49
N LYS A 196 4.46 -9.68 -5.37
CA LYS A 196 4.61 -9.13 -6.72
C LYS A 196 4.87 -7.62 -6.73
N ILE A 197 4.22 -6.85 -5.84
CA ILE A 197 4.48 -5.41 -5.66
C ILE A 197 5.94 -5.20 -5.22
N ILE A 198 6.41 -6.00 -4.26
CA ILE A 198 7.79 -5.96 -3.76
C ILE A 198 8.77 -6.25 -4.89
N GLU A 199 8.59 -7.34 -5.65
CA GLU A 199 9.48 -7.72 -6.76
C GLU A 199 9.60 -6.61 -7.82
N LEU A 200 8.47 -6.01 -8.22
CA LEU A 200 8.45 -4.90 -9.16
C LEU A 200 9.12 -3.64 -8.58
N THR A 201 8.93 -3.37 -7.30
CA THR A 201 9.56 -2.23 -6.61
C THR A 201 11.06 -2.42 -6.48
N GLU A 202 11.54 -3.62 -6.12
CA GLU A 202 12.96 -3.95 -6.05
C GLU A 202 13.63 -3.83 -7.42
N SER A 203 12.96 -4.29 -8.48
CA SER A 203 13.46 -4.17 -9.84
C SER A 203 13.60 -2.71 -10.26
N LEU A 204 12.56 -1.90 -10.00
CA LEU A 204 12.58 -0.46 -10.28
C LEU A 204 13.70 0.26 -9.50
N LEU A 205 13.90 -0.08 -8.22
CA LEU A 205 14.97 0.48 -7.39
C LEU A 205 16.36 0.13 -7.93
N LYS A 206 16.56 -1.07 -8.49
CA LYS A 206 17.84 -1.49 -9.09
C LYS A 206 18.14 -0.72 -10.37
N GLU A 207 17.16 -0.58 -11.26
CA GLU A 207 17.33 0.17 -12.52
C GLU A 207 17.56 1.67 -12.27
N MET A 208 17.00 2.20 -11.19
CA MET A 208 17.12 3.60 -10.79
C MET A 208 18.15 3.78 -9.67
N ASP A 209 19.15 2.91 -9.56
CA ASP A 209 20.19 3.05 -8.55
C ASP A 209 21.11 4.24 -8.89
N PHE A 210 21.54 4.95 -7.87
CA PHE A 210 22.44 6.11 -7.97
C PHE A 210 23.92 5.73 -7.81
N ILE A 211 24.23 4.48 -7.44
CA ILE A 211 25.61 3.99 -7.27
C ILE A 211 26.28 3.71 -8.62
N SER A 212 25.54 3.75 -9.73
CA SER A 212 26.00 3.43 -11.08
C SER A 212 26.38 4.65 -11.95
N VAL A 213 26.46 5.85 -11.37
CA VAL A 213 26.84 7.11 -12.08
C VAL A 213 28.12 7.71 -11.50
#